data_AF-A0A0L1KTS6-F1
#
_entry.id   AF-A0A0L1KTS6-F1
#
_cell.length_a   1.000
_cell.length_b   1.000
_cell.length_c   1.000
_cell.angle_alpha   90.00
_cell.angle_beta   90.00
_cell.angle_gamma   90.00
#
_symmetry.space_group_name_H-M   'P 1'
#
loop_
_entity.id
_entity.type
_entity.pdbx_description
1 polymer ?
#
loop_
_entity_poly.entity_id
_entity_poly.type
_entity_poly.pdbx_seq_one_letter_code
_entity_poly.pdbx_strand_id
1 'polypeptide(L)'
;MRILTGIGSAIASSSPTLFTVPRRGYLTKNRSRFAVYINRHGHRTFPPYRHPQHFSMRTHARQNAAYFWTQHINRNISSFLPRENYITADWTGKFYLPHNQIYTLAHYTSGVAFRVRRYPLSHQFHCHSQFMIGKPLYSWSLGKPALIDEATLTKNERAALVKKGYIAL
;
A
#
# COMPACT_ATOMS: atom_id res chain seq x y z
N MET A 1 -32.28 4.20 74.65
CA MET A 1 -31.34 5.21 74.11
C MET A 1 -30.94 4.79 72.70
N ARG A 2 -31.26 5.60 71.68
CA ARG A 2 -30.79 5.44 70.30
C ARG A 2 -29.48 6.21 70.14
N ILE A 3 -28.46 5.61 69.51
CA ILE A 3 -27.52 6.31 68.61
C ILE A 3 -27.20 5.38 67.44
N LEU A 4 -27.42 5.89 66.23
CA LEU A 4 -27.08 5.32 64.91
C LEU A 4 -25.67 5.78 64.49
N THR A 5 -25.20 5.24 63.35
CA THR A 5 -24.02 5.61 62.52
C THR A 5 -22.76 4.77 62.78
N GLY A 6 -22.05 4.22 61.79
CA GLY A 6 -22.26 4.26 60.35
C GLY A 6 -21.15 3.50 59.60
N ILE A 7 -21.51 3.09 58.38
CA ILE A 7 -20.70 3.12 57.15
C ILE A 7 -19.55 2.09 57.06
N GLY A 8 -19.84 1.01 56.33
CA GLY A 8 -18.85 0.08 55.81
C GLY A 8 -17.97 0.71 54.73
N SER A 9 -16.74 0.21 54.65
CA SER A 9 -15.80 0.45 53.55
C SER A 9 -15.40 -0.91 52.96
N ALA A 10 -16.23 -1.42 52.06
CA ALA A 10 -15.79 -2.43 51.11
C ALA A 10 -14.82 -1.73 50.14
N ILE A 11 -13.51 -1.97 50.33
CA ILE A 11 -12.48 -1.57 49.37
C ILE A 11 -12.65 -2.49 48.16
N ALA A 12 -13.55 -2.11 47.27
CA ALA A 12 -13.61 -2.66 45.93
C ALA A 12 -12.34 -2.19 45.21
N SER A 13 -11.40 -3.11 45.01
CA SER A 13 -10.27 -2.94 44.12
C SER A 13 -10.79 -2.77 42.69
N SER A 14 -11.12 -1.53 42.33
CA SER A 14 -11.44 -1.15 40.95
C SER A 14 -10.18 -1.27 40.11
N SER A 15 -9.96 -2.47 39.59
CA SER A 15 -9.15 -2.63 38.39
C SER A 15 -9.67 -1.64 37.35
N PRO A 16 -8.85 -0.80 36.73
CA PRO A 16 -9.31 0.04 35.64
C PRO A 16 -9.72 -0.91 34.51
N THR A 17 -11.01 -1.17 34.41
CA THR A 17 -11.60 -1.71 33.19
C THR A 17 -11.31 -0.69 32.12
N LEU A 18 -10.31 -1.00 31.29
CA LEU A 18 -10.10 -0.35 30.00
C LEU A 18 -11.44 -0.43 29.27
N PHE A 19 -12.23 0.63 29.38
CA PHE A 19 -13.42 0.84 28.58
C PHE A 19 -12.99 0.78 27.13
N THR A 20 -13.10 -0.41 26.54
CA THR A 20 -12.95 -0.61 25.12
C THR A 20 -14.26 -0.12 24.54
N VAL A 21 -14.41 1.20 24.46
CA VAL A 21 -15.51 1.83 23.73
C VAL A 21 -15.40 1.27 22.30
N PRO A 22 -16.44 0.60 21.76
CA PRO A 22 -16.43 0.20 20.37
C PRO A 22 -16.44 1.49 19.54
N ARG A 23 -15.25 1.93 19.12
CA ARG A 23 -15.07 3.16 18.38
C ARG A 23 -15.60 2.98 16.97
N ARG A 24 -16.88 3.27 16.80
CA ARG A 24 -17.63 3.28 15.54
C ARG A 24 -16.95 4.23 14.55
N GLY A 25 -16.11 3.71 13.64
CA GLY A 25 -15.53 4.51 12.55
C GLY A 25 -14.08 4.21 12.15
N TYR A 26 -13.30 3.57 13.02
CA TYR A 26 -11.88 3.31 12.77
C TYR A 26 -11.70 2.17 11.75
N LEU A 27 -10.51 2.13 11.11
CA LEU A 27 -10.17 1.03 10.22
C LEU A 27 -10.20 -0.30 10.99
N THR A 28 -10.86 -1.30 10.42
CA THR A 28 -11.06 -2.63 11.04
C THR A 28 -9.77 -3.43 11.17
N LYS A 29 -8.72 -3.05 10.44
CA LYS A 29 -7.38 -3.64 10.52
C LYS A 29 -6.31 -2.57 10.57
N ASN A 30 -5.35 -2.76 11.46
CA ASN A 30 -4.16 -1.92 11.54
C ASN A 30 -3.07 -2.46 10.61
N ARG A 31 -2.99 -1.90 9.39
CA ARG A 31 -1.93 -2.24 8.40
C ARG A 31 -0.83 -1.18 8.31
N SER A 32 -0.96 -0.10 9.06
CA SER A 32 -0.03 1.03 9.13
C SER A 32 -0.45 1.92 10.29
N ARG A 33 0.48 2.69 10.86
CA ARG A 33 0.23 3.66 11.94
C ARG A 33 -1.00 4.55 11.70
N PHE A 34 -1.31 4.85 10.43
CA PHE A 34 -2.49 5.61 10.02
C PHE A 34 -3.84 5.00 10.46
N ALA A 35 -3.92 3.70 10.76
CA ALA A 35 -5.17 3.07 11.17
C ALA A 35 -5.71 3.60 12.51
N VAL A 36 -4.84 4.18 13.33
CA VAL A 36 -5.22 4.83 14.59
C VAL A 36 -5.82 6.22 14.34
N TYR A 37 -5.51 6.85 13.22
CA TYR A 37 -5.83 8.26 12.95
C TYR A 37 -6.92 8.43 11.89
N ILE A 38 -7.15 7.43 11.03
CA ILE A 38 -8.05 7.53 9.88
C ILE A 38 -9.28 6.65 10.08
N ASN A 39 -10.44 7.24 9.75
CA ASN A 39 -11.73 6.56 9.72
C ASN A 39 -12.15 6.19 8.30
N ARG A 40 -12.82 5.05 8.14
CA ARG A 40 -13.27 4.56 6.82
C ARG A 40 -14.44 5.37 6.26
N HIS A 41 -15.32 5.87 7.14
CA HIS A 41 -16.59 6.52 6.76
C HIS A 41 -17.37 5.74 5.67
N GLY A 42 -17.47 4.42 5.81
CA GLY A 42 -18.18 3.55 4.86
C GLY A 42 -17.62 3.62 3.43
N HIS A 43 -18.51 3.79 2.44
CA HIS A 43 -18.19 4.01 1.03
C HIS A 43 -18.43 5.47 0.65
N ARG A 44 -17.78 6.42 1.34
CA ARG A 44 -17.90 7.83 1.01
C ARG A 44 -17.38 8.13 -0.40
N THR A 45 -18.09 8.99 -1.11
CA THR A 45 -17.67 9.55 -2.38
C THR A 45 -16.69 10.69 -2.15
N PHE A 46 -15.76 10.88 -3.08
CA PHE A 46 -14.83 12.00 -3.09
C PHE A 46 -14.95 12.75 -4.41
N PRO A 47 -14.55 14.03 -4.46
CA PRO A 47 -14.48 14.74 -5.73
C PRO A 47 -13.59 14.01 -6.75
N PRO A 48 -13.90 14.09 -8.05
CA PRO A 48 -13.12 13.45 -9.10
C PRO A 48 -11.63 13.76 -8.97
N TYR A 49 -10.78 12.73 -9.13
CA TYR A 49 -9.31 12.82 -9.05
C TYR A 49 -8.74 13.30 -7.70
N ARG A 50 -9.57 13.53 -6.69
CA ARG A 50 -9.17 14.03 -5.37
C ARG A 50 -9.58 13.05 -4.27
N HIS A 51 -8.96 11.89 -4.28
CA HIS A 51 -9.01 10.98 -3.15
C HIS A 51 -7.87 11.33 -2.17
N PRO A 52 -8.13 11.47 -0.86
CA PRO A 52 -7.08 11.67 0.13
C PRO A 52 -6.05 10.56 -0.02
N GLN A 53 -4.78 10.97 -0.07
CA GLN A 53 -3.61 10.36 -0.73
C GLN A 53 -3.23 8.93 -0.31
N HIS A 54 -4.16 7.99 -0.34
CA HIS A 54 -3.85 6.59 -0.56
C HIS A 54 -3.89 6.35 -2.07
N PHE A 55 -2.89 6.87 -2.79
CA PHE A 55 -2.75 6.66 -4.22
C PHE A 55 -2.42 5.19 -4.48
N SER A 56 -3.47 4.41 -4.72
CA SER A 56 -3.37 2.99 -5.00
C SER A 56 -3.09 2.82 -6.50
N MET A 57 -1.83 2.52 -6.85
CA MET A 57 -1.37 2.27 -8.22
C MET A 57 -1.91 0.95 -8.84
N ARG A 58 -3.12 0.51 -8.48
CA ARG A 58 -3.68 -0.79 -8.86
C ARG A 58 -3.78 -1.00 -10.36
N THR A 59 -4.04 0.07 -11.12
CA THR A 59 -4.25 0.00 -12.58
C THR A 59 -2.98 0.26 -13.38
N HIS A 60 -1.91 0.71 -12.73
CA HIS A 60 -0.73 1.25 -13.43
C HIS A 60 0.10 0.20 -14.17
N ALA A 61 -0.01 -1.07 -13.76
CA ALA A 61 0.62 -2.19 -14.44
C ALA A 61 -0.28 -2.81 -15.53
N ARG A 62 -1.51 -2.31 -15.73
CA ARG A 62 -2.37 -2.76 -16.82
C ARG A 62 -1.94 -2.05 -18.10
N GLN A 63 -1.20 -2.76 -18.94
CA GLN A 63 -0.75 -2.25 -20.23
C GLN A 63 -1.78 -2.58 -21.30
N ASN A 64 -2.20 -1.58 -22.06
CA ASN A 64 -2.98 -1.76 -23.28
C ASN A 64 -2.08 -1.49 -24.47
N ALA A 65 -2.04 -2.39 -25.45
CA ALA A 65 -1.21 -2.25 -26.64
C ALA A 65 -1.50 -0.94 -27.41
N ALA A 66 -2.78 -0.59 -27.60
CA ALA A 66 -3.18 0.60 -28.35
C ALA A 66 -2.76 1.91 -27.65
N TYR A 67 -2.72 1.91 -26.32
CA TYR A 67 -2.38 3.07 -25.50
C TYR A 67 -1.03 2.93 -24.83
N PHE A 68 -0.17 2.03 -25.31
CA PHE A 68 1.05 1.66 -24.62
C PHE A 68 1.88 2.90 -24.28
N TRP A 69 2.10 3.80 -25.25
CA TRP A 69 2.90 5.01 -25.11
C TRP A 69 2.21 6.20 -24.44
N THR A 70 0.90 6.15 -24.24
CA THR A 70 0.11 7.28 -23.72
C THR A 70 -0.48 7.00 -22.33
N GLN A 71 -0.67 5.73 -21.97
CA GLN A 71 -1.29 5.34 -20.72
C GLN A 71 -0.29 5.41 -19.57
N HIS A 72 -0.61 6.20 -18.55
CA HIS A 72 0.23 6.36 -17.35
C HIS A 72 1.68 6.79 -17.65
N ILE A 73 1.89 7.59 -18.70
CA ILE A 73 3.20 8.18 -19.03
C ILE A 73 2.99 9.66 -19.30
N ASN A 74 4.08 10.41 -19.34
CA ASN A 74 4.01 11.79 -19.82
C ASN A 74 3.44 11.82 -21.24
N ARG A 75 2.50 12.74 -21.47
CA ARG A 75 1.82 12.87 -22.77
C ARG A 75 2.75 13.45 -23.84
N ASN A 76 3.78 14.19 -23.44
CA ASN A 76 4.74 14.79 -24.35
C ASN A 76 6.00 13.92 -24.46
N ILE A 77 6.26 13.40 -25.66
CA ILE A 77 7.41 12.53 -25.96
C ILE A 77 8.73 13.31 -25.86
N SER A 78 8.70 14.61 -26.14
CA SER A 78 9.87 15.49 -26.05
C SER A 78 10.16 15.96 -24.61
N SER A 79 9.40 15.49 -23.62
CA SER A 79 9.66 15.80 -22.23
C SER A 79 10.91 15.08 -21.72
N PHE A 80 11.70 15.77 -20.90
CA PHE A 80 12.80 15.14 -20.19
C PHE A 80 12.30 14.03 -19.25
N LEU A 81 13.18 13.05 -19.02
CA LEU A 81 12.93 12.04 -18.01
C LEU A 81 12.70 12.68 -16.63
N PRO A 82 11.92 12.05 -15.75
CA PRO A 82 11.70 12.53 -14.38
C PRO A 82 13.01 12.71 -13.60
N ARG A 83 12.98 13.57 -12.58
CA ARG A 83 14.12 13.80 -11.67
C ARG A 83 14.68 12.50 -11.10
N GLU A 84 13.80 11.55 -10.84
CA GLU A 84 14.11 10.22 -10.30
C GLU A 84 15.11 9.42 -11.14
N ASN A 85 15.25 9.70 -12.43
CA ASN A 85 16.20 9.06 -13.33
C ASN A 85 17.64 9.57 -13.19
N TYR A 86 17.84 10.69 -12.48
CA TYR A 86 19.14 11.32 -12.33
C TYR A 86 19.61 11.25 -10.88
N ILE A 87 20.93 11.15 -10.69
CA ILE A 87 21.57 11.34 -9.39
C ILE A 87 21.70 12.84 -9.18
N THR A 88 20.95 13.41 -8.23
CA THR A 88 20.87 14.87 -8.06
C THR A 88 21.82 15.42 -7.00
N ALA A 89 22.52 14.56 -6.26
CA ALA A 89 23.46 14.93 -5.20
C ALA A 89 24.38 13.75 -4.90
N ASP A 90 25.40 13.98 -4.07
CA ASP A 90 26.29 12.93 -3.60
C ASP A 90 25.52 11.93 -2.74
N TRP A 91 25.37 10.71 -3.27
CA TRP A 91 24.67 9.62 -2.60
C TRP A 91 25.68 8.54 -2.23
N THR A 92 25.59 8.03 -1.00
CA THR A 92 26.25 6.77 -0.61
C THR A 92 25.63 5.59 -1.34
N GLY A 93 24.31 5.61 -1.54
CA GLY A 93 23.55 4.62 -2.28
C GLY A 93 22.05 4.72 -2.06
N LYS A 94 21.27 3.98 -2.85
CA LYS A 94 19.82 3.85 -2.68
C LYS A 94 19.45 2.38 -2.51
N PHE A 95 18.66 2.07 -1.48
CA PHE A 95 18.10 0.72 -1.29
C PHE A 95 17.07 0.35 -2.36
N TYR A 96 16.26 1.33 -2.78
CA TYR A 96 15.19 1.14 -3.75
C TYR A 96 15.15 2.31 -4.74
N LEU A 97 14.91 1.97 -6.00
CA LEU A 97 14.54 2.93 -7.01
C LEU A 97 13.07 3.34 -6.85
N PRO A 98 12.74 4.62 -7.10
CA PRO A 98 11.37 5.09 -7.07
C PRO A 98 10.56 4.52 -8.24
N HIS A 99 9.28 4.28 -7.99
CA HIS A 99 8.35 3.68 -8.95
C HIS A 99 8.16 4.47 -10.25
N ASN A 100 8.27 5.81 -10.16
CA ASN A 100 8.06 6.71 -11.29
C ASN A 100 9.29 6.84 -12.18
N GLN A 101 10.44 6.28 -11.77
CA GLN A 101 11.63 6.24 -12.61
C GLN A 101 11.32 5.49 -13.90
N ILE A 102 11.77 6.02 -15.02
CA ILE A 102 11.60 5.42 -16.34
C ILE A 102 12.72 4.41 -16.58
N TYR A 103 12.38 3.20 -17.01
CA TYR A 103 13.34 2.19 -17.41
C TYR A 103 14.04 2.62 -18.70
N THR A 104 15.38 2.65 -18.71
CA THR A 104 16.17 3.12 -19.85
C THR A 104 17.02 2.00 -20.43
N LEU A 105 17.60 2.23 -21.61
CA LEU A 105 18.55 1.30 -22.22
C LEU A 105 19.71 0.96 -21.27
N ALA A 106 20.19 1.93 -20.48
CA ALA A 106 21.24 1.70 -19.49
C ALA A 106 20.85 0.68 -18.40
N HIS A 107 19.58 0.62 -18.00
CA HIS A 107 19.10 -0.40 -17.07
C HIS A 107 19.14 -1.80 -17.68
N TYR A 108 18.96 -1.91 -19.01
CA TYR A 108 19.08 -3.16 -19.73
C TYR A 108 20.54 -3.56 -19.93
N THR A 109 21.38 -2.64 -20.42
CA THR A 109 22.77 -2.95 -20.78
C THR A 109 23.67 -3.17 -19.58
N SER A 110 23.44 -2.47 -18.47
CA SER A 110 24.24 -2.65 -17.25
C SER A 110 24.03 -4.02 -16.60
N GLY A 111 22.88 -4.67 -16.84
CA GLY A 111 22.52 -5.95 -16.20
C GLY A 111 22.47 -5.90 -14.67
N VAL A 112 22.52 -4.70 -14.07
CA VAL A 112 22.54 -4.54 -12.62
C VAL A 112 21.14 -4.77 -12.09
N ALA A 113 21.02 -5.75 -11.21
CA ALA A 113 19.76 -6.01 -10.52
C ALA A 113 19.42 -4.82 -9.61
N PHE A 114 18.24 -4.25 -9.78
CA PHE A 114 17.74 -3.15 -8.96
C PHE A 114 16.40 -3.48 -8.32
N ARG A 115 16.10 -2.79 -7.22
CA ARG A 115 14.91 -3.07 -6.41
C ARG A 115 13.95 -1.90 -6.42
N VAL A 116 12.67 -2.19 -6.47
CA VAL A 116 11.59 -1.22 -6.28
C VAL A 116 10.78 -1.62 -5.06
N ARG A 117 10.47 -0.66 -4.19
CA ARG A 117 9.76 -0.92 -2.93
C ARG A 117 8.32 -1.37 -3.20
N ARG A 118 7.98 -2.61 -2.92
CA ARG A 118 6.61 -3.13 -3.11
C ARG A 118 6.22 -4.00 -1.95
N TYR A 119 4.95 -3.98 -1.56
CA TYR A 119 4.47 -4.93 -0.56
C TYR A 119 4.61 -6.37 -1.10
N PRO A 120 5.13 -7.33 -0.31
CA PRO A 120 5.44 -7.22 1.12
C PRO A 120 6.75 -6.49 1.47
N LEU A 121 7.77 -6.54 0.61
CA LEU A 121 9.10 -6.00 0.91
C LEU A 121 9.69 -5.21 -0.27
N SER A 122 10.00 -5.91 -1.37
CA SER A 122 10.45 -5.30 -2.62
C SER A 122 10.23 -6.22 -3.81
N HIS A 123 10.11 -5.63 -4.99
CA HIS A 123 10.21 -6.35 -6.26
C HIS A 123 11.60 -6.09 -6.85
N GLN A 124 12.36 -7.15 -7.11
CA GLN A 124 13.68 -7.06 -7.70
C GLN A 124 13.60 -7.41 -9.20
N PHE A 125 14.16 -6.53 -10.03
CA PHE A 125 14.28 -6.77 -11.45
C PHE A 125 15.60 -7.51 -11.70
N HIS A 126 15.49 -8.79 -12.06
CA HIS A 126 16.62 -9.64 -12.47
C HIS A 126 16.59 -9.93 -13.97
N CYS A 127 15.38 -10.06 -14.53
CA CYS A 127 15.18 -10.30 -15.95
C CYS A 127 15.01 -8.96 -16.64
N HIS A 128 16.06 -8.51 -17.31
CA HIS A 128 16.07 -7.26 -18.07
C HIS A 128 15.58 -7.50 -19.49
N SER A 129 14.68 -6.65 -19.96
CA SER A 129 14.13 -6.76 -21.32
C SER A 129 14.04 -5.39 -21.99
N GLN A 130 14.29 -5.36 -23.30
CA GLN A 130 14.16 -4.13 -24.11
C GLN A 130 12.71 -3.64 -24.18
N PHE A 131 11.72 -4.54 -24.05
CA PHE A 131 10.30 -4.19 -23.97
C PHE A 131 9.97 -3.27 -22.79
N MET A 132 10.87 -3.20 -21.79
CA MET A 132 10.69 -2.35 -20.62
C MET A 132 11.04 -0.89 -20.87
N ILE A 133 11.85 -0.60 -21.89
CA ILE A 133 12.44 0.71 -22.15
C ILE A 133 11.35 1.76 -22.41
N GLY A 134 11.52 2.94 -21.80
CA GLY A 134 10.62 4.08 -21.93
C GLY A 134 9.36 3.99 -21.06
N LYS A 135 9.22 2.95 -20.23
CA LYS A 135 8.12 2.82 -19.27
C LYS A 135 8.55 3.07 -17.83
N PRO A 136 7.70 3.68 -17.00
CA PRO A 136 7.96 3.79 -15.58
C PRO A 136 7.99 2.41 -14.91
N LEU A 137 8.81 2.25 -13.88
CA LEU A 137 9.00 0.96 -13.19
C LEU A 137 7.71 0.41 -12.57
N TYR A 138 6.75 1.26 -12.21
CA TYR A 138 5.45 0.78 -11.74
C TYR A 138 4.66 0.00 -12.79
N SER A 139 4.92 0.21 -14.09
CA SER A 139 4.20 -0.47 -15.17
C SER A 139 4.59 -1.94 -15.27
N TRP A 140 5.75 -2.30 -14.72
CA TRP A 140 6.29 -3.66 -14.70
C TRP A 140 6.14 -4.33 -13.35
N SER A 141 5.67 -3.60 -12.35
CA SER A 141 5.53 -4.08 -10.99
C SER A 141 4.07 -4.06 -10.57
N LEU A 142 3.44 -5.24 -10.49
CA LEU A 142 2.02 -5.37 -10.19
C LEU A 142 1.68 -4.78 -8.81
N GLY A 143 0.76 -3.82 -8.78
CA GLY A 143 0.31 -3.18 -7.54
C GLY A 143 -0.60 -4.06 -6.66
N LYS A 144 -1.29 -5.03 -7.26
CA LYS A 144 -2.02 -6.08 -6.55
C LYS A 144 -1.71 -7.41 -7.22
N PRO A 145 -0.88 -8.28 -6.63
CA PRO A 145 -0.63 -9.60 -7.20
C PRO A 145 -1.92 -10.42 -7.18
N ALA A 146 -2.04 -11.36 -8.13
CA ALA A 146 -3.09 -12.37 -8.10
C ALA A 146 -2.86 -13.38 -6.95
N LEU A 147 -1.60 -13.58 -6.58
CA LEU A 147 -1.19 -14.40 -5.45
C LEU A 147 -1.64 -13.77 -4.12
N ILE A 148 -2.32 -14.56 -3.30
CA ILE A 148 -2.77 -14.17 -1.97
C ILE A 148 -2.06 -15.06 -0.96
N ASP A 149 -1.42 -14.44 0.03
CA ASP A 149 -0.83 -15.16 1.15
C ASP A 149 -1.91 -15.48 2.19
N GLU A 150 -2.30 -16.75 2.28
CA GLU A 150 -3.32 -17.23 3.20
C GLU A 150 -2.94 -17.03 4.67
N ALA A 151 -1.65 -17.05 5.01
CA ALA A 151 -1.18 -16.85 6.39
C ALA A 151 -1.46 -15.43 6.91
N THR A 152 -1.64 -14.46 6.01
CA THR A 152 -1.97 -13.07 6.37
C THR A 152 -3.47 -12.84 6.57
N LEU A 153 -4.32 -13.82 6.23
CA LEU A 153 -5.76 -13.74 6.32
C LEU A 153 -6.27 -14.28 7.66
N THR A 154 -7.31 -13.65 8.19
CA THR A 154 -8.08 -14.27 9.29
C THR A 154 -9.02 -15.33 8.71
N LYS A 155 -9.46 -16.30 9.53
CA LYS A 155 -10.42 -17.35 9.09
C LYS A 155 -11.66 -16.75 8.41
N ASN A 156 -12.19 -15.66 8.94
CA ASN A 156 -13.35 -14.96 8.38
C ASN A 156 -13.05 -14.32 7.01
N GLU A 157 -11.86 -13.75 6.83
CA GLU A 157 -11.45 -13.19 5.55
C GLU A 157 -11.17 -14.27 4.50
N ARG A 158 -10.57 -15.38 4.89
CA ARG A 158 -10.39 -16.55 4.02
C ARG A 158 -11.74 -17.06 3.55
N ALA A 159 -12.70 -17.29 4.45
CA ALA A 159 -14.06 -17.70 4.09
C ALA A 159 -14.74 -16.72 3.11
N ALA A 160 -14.55 -15.40 3.32
CA ALA A 160 -15.07 -14.38 2.42
C ALA A 160 -14.39 -14.37 1.03
N LEU A 161 -13.11 -14.74 0.93
CA LEU A 161 -12.39 -14.86 -0.33
C LEU A 161 -12.71 -16.15 -1.07
N VAL A 162 -12.90 -17.26 -0.35
CA VAL A 162 -13.42 -18.53 -0.88
C VAL A 162 -14.81 -18.35 -1.46
N LYS A 163 -15.71 -17.67 -0.74
CA LYS A 163 -17.06 -17.33 -1.26
C LYS A 163 -17.02 -16.50 -2.55
N LYS A 164 -15.95 -15.73 -2.75
CA LYS A 164 -15.73 -14.93 -3.97
C LYS A 164 -14.96 -15.68 -5.06
N GLY A 165 -14.55 -16.93 -4.82
CA GLY A 165 -13.79 -17.74 -5.77
C GLY A 165 -12.33 -17.32 -5.97
N TYR A 166 -11.74 -16.55 -5.04
CA TYR A 166 -10.34 -16.12 -5.16
C TYR A 166 -9.32 -17.14 -4.62
N ILE A 167 -9.78 -18.04 -3.75
CA ILE A 167 -8.96 -19.07 -3.09
C ILE A 167 -9.76 -20.36 -3.16
N ALA A 168 -9.08 -21.49 -3.39
CA ALA A 168 -9.69 -22.81 -3.28
C ALA A 168 -10.10 -23.12 -1.84
N LEU A 169 -11.07 -24.03 -1.66
CA LEU A 169 -11.53 -24.47 -0.33
C LEU A 169 -10.40 -25.18 0.44
#